data_AF-A0AA36APE8-F1
#
_entry.id   AF-A0AA36APE8-F1
#
_cell.length_a   1.000
_cell.length_b   1.000
_cell.length_c   1.000
_cell.angle_alpha   90.00
_cell.angle_beta   90.00
_cell.angle_gamma   90.00
#
_symmetry.space_group_name_H-M   'P 1'
#
loop_
_entity.id
_entity.type
_entity.pdbx_description
1 polymer ?
#
loop_
_entity_poly.entity_id
_entity_poly.type
_entity_poly.pdbx_seq_one_letter_code
_entity_poly.pdbx_strand_id
1 'polypeptide(L)'
;MAHINTCILLLFIALNLSAIESLNQGTPPTVSMAVLVPESPFKKSQLIGYIIRSINQYRRKQLPFKPTGYLQSIKSGSTKEILDAFCNDFFRNNTIAIMYINNQVILQGDPSAGSYVTQLAHAVGIPVISWNPDRTMAIQ
;
A
#
# COMPACT_ATOMS: atom_id res chain seq x y z
N MET A 1 3.47 -1.54 -16.58
CA MET A 1 4.45 -2.05 -15.59
C MET A 1 5.42 -0.96 -15.12
N ALA A 2 6.05 -0.15 -15.99
CA ALA A 2 6.93 0.96 -15.57
C ALA A 2 6.26 1.93 -14.58
N HIS A 3 4.97 2.23 -14.78
CA HIS A 3 4.20 3.14 -13.91
C HIS A 3 4.06 2.67 -12.46
N ILE A 4 4.11 1.36 -12.17
CA ILE A 4 3.96 0.83 -10.80
C ILE A 4 5.18 1.19 -9.97
N ASN A 5 6.39 1.00 -10.53
CA ASN A 5 7.64 1.37 -9.87
C ASN A 5 7.67 2.86 -9.59
N THR A 6 7.21 3.68 -10.55
CA THR A 6 7.15 5.13 -10.39
C THR A 6 6.15 5.53 -9.31
N CYS A 7 4.95 4.95 -9.27
CA CYS A 7 3.95 5.24 -8.23
C CYS A 7 4.44 4.84 -6.83
N ILE A 8 5.00 3.64 -6.67
CA ILE A 8 5.57 3.18 -5.39
C ILE A 8 6.68 4.15 -4.96
N LEU A 9 7.60 4.48 -5.86
CA LEU A 9 8.72 5.35 -5.55
C LEU A 9 8.28 6.78 -5.21
N LEU A 10 7.35 7.35 -5.98
CA LEU A 10 6.79 8.67 -5.73
C LEU A 10 6.03 8.71 -4.41
N LEU A 11 5.35 7.62 -4.03
CA LEU A 11 4.67 7.57 -2.75
C LEU A 11 5.65 7.63 -1.59
N PHE A 12 6.67 6.79 -1.66
CA PHE A 12 7.73 6.80 -0.68
C PHE A 12 8.37 8.19 -0.62
N ILE A 13 8.63 8.87 -1.74
CA ILE A 13 9.17 10.24 -1.76
C ILE A 13 8.20 11.25 -1.12
N ALA A 14 6.90 11.21 -1.43
CA ALA A 14 5.91 12.14 -0.87
C ALA A 14 5.82 12.02 0.66
N LEU A 15 5.86 10.79 1.18
CA LEU A 15 5.88 10.52 2.63
C LEU A 15 7.18 10.99 3.31
N ASN A 16 8.29 11.06 2.55
CA ASN A 16 9.53 11.66 3.07
C ASN A 16 9.41 13.16 3.23
N LEU A 17 8.74 13.86 2.31
CA LEU A 17 8.53 15.31 2.46
C LEU A 17 7.68 15.63 3.69
N SER A 18 6.57 14.91 3.91
CA SER A 18 5.71 15.13 5.09
C SER A 18 6.38 14.81 6.42
N ALA A 19 7.40 13.95 6.41
CA ALA A 19 8.10 13.55 7.63
C ALA A 19 9.33 14.42 7.97
N ILE A 20 9.82 15.23 7.03
CA ILE A 20 10.87 16.23 7.30
C ILE A 20 10.37 17.26 8.33
N GLU A 21 9.07 17.56 8.38
CA GLU A 21 8.48 18.40 9.43
C GLU A 21 8.49 17.71 10.82
N SER A 22 8.34 16.39 10.87
CA SER A 22 8.36 15.60 12.12
C SER A 22 9.76 15.37 12.68
N LEU A 23 10.81 15.42 11.85
CA LEU A 23 12.21 15.25 12.26
C LEU A 23 12.73 16.38 13.15
N ASN A 24 12.08 17.54 13.15
CA ASN A 24 12.43 18.67 14.01
C ASN A 24 12.05 18.46 15.50
N GLN A 25 11.33 17.38 15.83
CA GLN A 25 10.84 17.11 17.20
C GLN A 25 11.55 15.95 17.92
N GLY A 26 12.59 15.34 17.32
CA GLY A 26 13.33 14.20 17.89
C GLY A 26 13.54 13.08 16.88
N THR A 27 14.00 11.90 17.33
CA THR A 27 14.03 10.70 16.48
C THR A 27 12.60 10.29 16.11
N PRO A 28 12.21 10.34 14.83
CA PRO A 28 10.85 10.02 14.43
C PRO A 28 10.54 8.54 14.71
N PRO A 29 9.30 8.21 15.09
CA PRO A 29 8.90 6.82 15.29
C PRO A 29 9.09 6.01 14.01
N THR A 30 9.51 4.75 14.15
CA THR A 30 9.55 3.81 13.01
C THR A 30 8.12 3.61 12.52
N VAL A 31 7.86 4.04 11.30
CA VAL A 31 6.55 3.91 10.63
C VAL A 31 6.68 2.97 9.44
N SER A 32 5.55 2.38 9.03
CA SER A 32 5.51 1.48 7.89
C SER A 32 4.58 1.95 6.78
N MET A 33 4.87 1.49 5.57
CA MET A 33 3.97 1.56 4.44
C MET A 33 3.62 0.14 4.01
N ALA A 34 2.33 -0.16 3.97
CA ALA A 34 1.83 -1.46 3.54
C ALA A 34 1.51 -1.43 2.04
N VAL A 35 1.89 -2.49 1.32
CA VAL A 35 1.38 -2.76 -0.02
C VAL A 35 0.37 -3.89 0.09
N LEU A 36 -0.91 -3.61 -0.10
CA LEU A 36 -1.99 -4.59 -0.04
C LEU A 36 -2.31 -5.10 -1.45
N VAL A 37 -2.26 -6.43 -1.63
CA VAL A 37 -2.50 -7.07 -2.93
C VAL A 37 -3.44 -8.27 -2.77
N PRO A 38 -4.57 -8.33 -3.48
CA PRO A 38 -5.37 -9.54 -3.54
C PRO A 38 -4.61 -10.67 -4.23
N GLU A 39 -4.73 -11.89 -3.73
CA GLU A 39 -4.19 -13.06 -4.39
C GLU A 39 -4.91 -13.24 -5.73
N SER A 40 -4.11 -13.47 -6.77
CA SER A 40 -4.61 -13.79 -8.09
C SER A 40 -3.85 -15.00 -8.64
N PRO A 41 -4.52 -15.91 -9.36
CA PRO A 41 -3.84 -17.00 -10.06
C PRO A 41 -3.02 -16.50 -11.26
N PHE A 42 -3.28 -15.31 -11.79
CA PHE A 42 -2.62 -14.79 -12.99
C PHE A 42 -1.54 -13.76 -12.66
N LYS A 43 -0.33 -13.95 -13.21
CA LYS A 43 0.83 -13.02 -13.16
C LYS A 43 1.25 -12.51 -11.76
N LYS A 44 0.74 -13.10 -10.68
CA LYS A 44 1.05 -12.79 -9.27
C LYS A 44 2.56 -12.80 -8.98
N SER A 45 3.29 -13.80 -9.47
CA SER A 45 4.73 -13.93 -9.24
C SER A 45 5.53 -12.76 -9.82
N GLN A 46 5.16 -12.28 -11.00
CA GLN A 46 5.82 -11.13 -11.63
C GLN A 46 5.49 -9.83 -10.89
N LEU A 47 4.21 -9.58 -10.60
CA LEU A 47 3.78 -8.38 -9.88
C LEU A 47 4.40 -8.30 -8.47
N ILE A 48 4.33 -9.38 -7.70
CA ILE A 48 4.97 -9.47 -6.38
C ILE A 48 6.47 -9.26 -6.49
N GLY A 49 7.10 -9.88 -7.50
CA GLY A 49 8.52 -9.68 -7.79
C GLY A 49 8.88 -8.22 -8.04
N TYR A 50 8.05 -7.47 -8.78
CA TYR A 50 8.25 -6.03 -8.98
C TYR A 50 8.11 -5.26 -7.66
N ILE A 51 7.03 -5.48 -6.91
CA ILE A 51 6.78 -4.80 -5.62
C ILE A 51 7.96 -5.01 -4.67
N ILE A 52 8.39 -6.25 -4.49
CA ILE A 52 9.52 -6.58 -3.61
C ILE A 52 10.79 -5.87 -4.06
N ARG A 53 11.07 -5.83 -5.38
CA ARG A 53 12.23 -5.11 -5.91
C ARG A 53 12.14 -3.61 -5.63
N SER A 54 10.97 -2.99 -5.79
CA SER A 54 10.78 -1.55 -5.52
C SER A 54 10.97 -1.23 -4.04
N ILE A 55 10.40 -2.05 -3.15
CA ILE A 55 10.59 -1.93 -1.68
C ILE A 55 12.07 -2.05 -1.33
N ASN A 56 12.77 -3.04 -1.88
CA ASN A 56 14.20 -3.24 -1.63
C ASN A 56 15.06 -2.10 -2.19
N GLN A 57 14.72 -1.57 -3.37
CA GLN A 57 15.41 -0.43 -3.96
C GLN A 57 15.23 0.82 -3.09
N TYR A 58 14.01 1.08 -2.61
CA TYR A 58 13.73 2.15 -1.68
C TYR A 58 14.51 1.98 -0.36
N ARG A 59 14.53 0.77 0.19
CA ARG A 59 15.30 0.42 1.39
C ARG A 59 16.80 0.68 1.23
N ARG A 60 17.35 0.75 0.02
CA ARG A 60 18.78 1.08 -0.20
C ARG A 60 19.06 2.58 -0.27
N LYS A 61 18.05 3.43 -0.46
CA LYS A 61 18.24 4.88 -0.51
C LYS A 61 18.54 5.44 0.88
N GLN A 62 19.47 6.39 0.95
CA GLN A 62 19.72 7.19 2.16
C GLN A 62 18.80 8.41 2.09
N LEU A 63 17.69 8.34 2.81
CA LEU A 63 16.70 9.40 2.88
C LEU A 63 16.61 9.87 4.34
N PRO A 64 16.33 11.16 4.59
CA PRO A 64 16.27 11.73 5.94
C PRO A 64 15.17 11.08 6.79
N PHE A 65 14.06 10.69 6.14
CA PHE A 65 13.05 9.80 6.70
C PHE A 65 13.05 8.48 5.92
N LYS A 66 12.58 7.39 6.55
CA LYS A 66 12.61 6.08 5.88
C LYS A 66 11.57 5.10 6.43
N PRO A 67 10.30 5.22 6.01
CA PRO A 67 9.27 4.24 6.34
C PRO A 67 9.66 2.84 5.88
N THR A 68 9.38 1.83 6.70
CA THR A 68 9.56 0.43 6.31
C THR A 68 8.45 0.01 5.36
N GLY A 69 8.80 -0.44 4.16
CA GLY A 69 7.84 -1.04 3.23
C GLY A 69 7.66 -2.53 3.48
N TYR A 70 6.42 -3.02 3.47
CA TYR A 70 6.11 -4.45 3.49
C TYR A 70 4.91 -4.81 2.60
N LEU A 71 4.82 -6.09 2.24
CA LEU A 71 3.76 -6.63 1.39
C LEU A 71 2.76 -7.41 2.24
N GLN A 72 1.48 -7.08 2.10
CA GLN A 72 0.35 -7.82 2.65
C GLN A 72 -0.45 -8.42 1.50
N SER A 73 -0.74 -9.72 1.58
CA SER A 73 -1.58 -10.40 0.59
C SER A 73 -2.89 -10.85 1.22
N ILE A 74 -4.01 -10.65 0.51
CA ILE A 74 -5.35 -11.11 0.92
C ILE A 74 -5.87 -12.11 -0.10
N LYS A 75 -6.28 -13.30 0.30
CA LYS A 75 -6.66 -14.42 -0.57
C LYS A 75 -7.98 -14.22 -1.29
N SER A 76 -9.00 -13.92 -0.52
CA SER A 76 -10.41 -13.90 -0.94
C SER A 76 -10.94 -12.49 -1.16
N GLY A 77 -10.34 -11.50 -0.49
CA GLY A 77 -10.92 -10.16 -0.42
C GLY A 77 -12.18 -10.08 0.44
N SER A 78 -12.47 -11.12 1.24
CA SER A 78 -13.60 -11.09 2.19
C SER A 78 -13.43 -10.00 3.24
N THR A 79 -14.55 -9.48 3.74
CA THR A 79 -14.56 -8.43 4.77
C THR A 79 -13.80 -8.84 6.02
N LYS A 80 -13.91 -10.11 6.44
CA LYS A 80 -13.17 -10.66 7.57
C LYS A 80 -11.66 -10.60 7.33
N GLU A 81 -11.20 -11.07 6.17
CA GLU A 81 -9.77 -11.09 5.85
C GLU A 81 -9.18 -9.69 5.75
N ILE A 82 -9.92 -8.75 5.18
CA ILE A 82 -9.52 -7.34 5.13
C ILE A 82 -9.44 -6.79 6.55
N LEU A 83 -10.46 -7.03 7.39
CA LEU A 83 -10.45 -6.57 8.78
C LEU A 83 -9.27 -7.17 9.57
N ASP A 84 -8.98 -8.45 9.37
CA ASP A 84 -7.83 -9.13 9.98
C ASP A 84 -6.50 -8.47 9.57
N ALA A 85 -6.35 -8.07 8.29
CA ALA A 85 -5.15 -7.35 7.84
C ALA A 85 -5.00 -5.98 8.52
N PHE A 86 -6.10 -5.25 8.74
CA PHE A 86 -6.06 -3.99 9.49
C PHE A 86 -5.66 -4.21 10.95
N CYS A 87 -6.33 -5.13 11.63
CA CYS A 87 -6.16 -5.37 13.06
C CYS A 87 -4.81 -6.01 13.40
N ASN A 88 -4.38 -7.00 12.62
CA ASN A 88 -3.23 -7.82 12.95
C ASN A 88 -1.93 -7.36 12.27
N ASP A 89 -2.02 -6.68 11.13
CA ASP A 89 -0.83 -6.26 10.40
C ASP A 89 -0.68 -4.73 10.41
N PHE A 90 -1.69 -3.98 9.96
CA PHE A 90 -1.53 -2.54 9.72
C PHE A 90 -1.32 -1.74 11.01
N PHE A 91 -2.17 -1.96 12.02
CA PHE A 91 -2.04 -1.28 13.31
C PHE A 91 -0.80 -1.74 14.09
N ARG A 92 -0.46 -3.03 14.02
CA ARG A 92 0.72 -3.56 14.73
C ARG A 92 2.03 -3.04 14.16
N ASN A 93 2.08 -2.75 12.87
CA ASN A 93 3.29 -2.29 12.18
C ASN A 93 3.39 -0.75 12.06
N ASN A 94 2.55 0.00 12.77
CA ASN A 94 2.51 1.47 12.71
C ASN A 94 2.39 1.97 11.25
N THR A 95 1.42 1.41 10.53
CA THR A 95 1.23 1.69 9.11
C THR A 95 0.61 3.06 8.89
N ILE A 96 1.33 3.94 8.21
CA ILE A 96 0.88 5.32 7.95
C ILE A 96 0.27 5.52 6.57
N ALA A 97 0.40 4.54 5.68
CA ALA A 97 -0.20 4.56 4.35
C ALA A 97 -0.33 3.14 3.79
N ILE A 98 -1.39 2.91 3.02
CA ILE A 98 -1.63 1.65 2.31
C ILE A 98 -1.62 1.91 0.81
N MET A 99 -0.72 1.25 0.09
CA MET A 99 -0.84 1.15 -1.37
C MET A 99 -1.65 -0.09 -1.71
N TYR A 100 -2.88 0.11 -2.18
CA TYR A 100 -3.77 -0.98 -2.55
C TYR A 100 -3.71 -1.24 -4.06
N ILE A 101 -3.15 -2.39 -4.44
CA ILE A 101 -3.02 -2.79 -5.83
C ILE A 101 -4.24 -3.66 -6.18
N ASN A 102 -5.20 -3.08 -6.88
CA ASN A 102 -6.51 -3.67 -7.16
C ASN A 102 -6.86 -3.59 -8.64
N ASN A 103 -5.85 -3.85 -9.48
CA ASN A 103 -5.99 -3.84 -10.92
C ASN A 103 -6.85 -5.02 -11.38
N GLN A 104 -8.10 -4.76 -11.76
CA GLN A 104 -9.05 -5.80 -12.17
C GLN A 104 -8.63 -6.53 -13.44
N VAL A 105 -8.05 -5.82 -14.40
CA VAL A 105 -7.49 -6.40 -15.64
C VAL A 105 -6.41 -7.45 -15.35
N ILE A 106 -5.57 -7.22 -14.34
CA ILE A 106 -4.43 -8.09 -14.02
C ILE A 106 -4.78 -9.14 -12.96
N LEU A 107 -5.60 -8.77 -11.97
CA LEU A 107 -5.80 -9.57 -10.75
C LEU A 107 -7.15 -10.28 -10.70
N GLN A 108 -8.17 -9.81 -11.45
CA GLN A 108 -9.54 -10.36 -11.43
C GLN A 108 -10.11 -10.52 -10.00
N GLY A 109 -9.75 -9.61 -9.09
CA GLY A 109 -10.17 -9.68 -7.69
C GLY A 109 -11.60 -9.18 -7.50
N ASP A 110 -12.19 -9.37 -6.32
CA ASP A 110 -13.52 -8.84 -6.04
C ASP A 110 -13.53 -7.29 -6.03
N PRO A 111 -14.35 -6.61 -6.86
CA PRO A 111 -14.46 -5.15 -6.86
C PRO A 111 -14.98 -4.57 -5.53
N SER A 112 -15.80 -5.34 -4.80
CA SER A 112 -16.40 -4.93 -3.51
C SER A 112 -15.36 -4.84 -2.40
N ALA A 113 -14.34 -5.71 -2.43
CA ALA A 113 -13.20 -5.69 -1.52
C ALA A 113 -12.51 -4.32 -1.53
N GLY A 114 -12.40 -3.70 -2.71
CA GLY A 114 -11.75 -2.40 -2.82
C GLY A 114 -12.53 -1.26 -2.16
N SER A 115 -13.86 -1.27 -2.27
CA SER A 115 -14.70 -0.29 -1.58
C SER A 115 -14.59 -0.46 -0.05
N TYR A 116 -14.57 -1.70 0.43
CA TYR A 116 -14.43 -1.98 1.86
C TYR A 116 -13.06 -1.56 2.42
N VAL A 117 -11.96 -1.85 1.71
CA VAL A 117 -10.61 -1.38 2.10
C VAL A 117 -10.58 0.15 2.24
N THR A 118 -11.11 0.88 1.25
CA THR A 118 -11.09 2.36 1.27
C THR A 118 -11.95 2.92 2.40
N GLN A 119 -13.15 2.38 2.61
CA GLN A 119 -14.04 2.83 3.70
C GLN A 119 -13.41 2.59 5.08
N LEU A 120 -12.84 1.40 5.29
CA LEU A 120 -12.21 1.06 6.57
C LEU A 120 -10.99 1.94 6.82
N ALA A 121 -10.13 2.13 5.82
CA ALA A 121 -8.96 3.00 5.92
C ALA A 121 -9.32 4.44 6.23
N HIS A 122 -10.36 4.97 5.54
CA HIS A 122 -10.89 6.30 5.81
C HIS A 122 -11.42 6.43 7.25
N ALA A 123 -12.16 5.44 7.74
CA ALA A 123 -12.69 5.42 9.10
C ALA A 123 -11.61 5.46 10.18
N VAL A 124 -10.42 4.90 9.90
CA VAL A 124 -9.30 4.83 10.85
C VAL A 124 -8.18 5.83 10.53
N GLY A 125 -8.41 6.74 9.58
CA GLY A 125 -7.48 7.81 9.23
C GLY A 125 -6.20 7.37 8.49
N ILE A 126 -6.19 6.17 7.89
CA ILE A 126 -5.05 5.69 7.10
C ILE A 126 -5.28 6.05 5.62
N PRO A 127 -4.40 6.85 4.98
CA PRO A 127 -4.53 7.16 3.56
C PRO A 127 -4.29 5.91 2.68
N VAL A 128 -5.12 5.78 1.64
CA VAL A 128 -5.02 4.70 0.65
C VAL A 128 -4.65 5.26 -0.72
N ILE A 129 -3.60 4.72 -1.32
CA ILE A 129 -3.28 4.96 -2.72
C ILE A 129 -3.62 3.71 -3.51
N SER A 130 -4.66 3.83 -4.32
CA SER A 130 -5.16 2.73 -5.15
C SER A 130 -4.47 2.74 -6.52
N TRP A 131 -4.02 1.56 -6.96
CA TRP A 131 -3.65 1.33 -8.36
C TRP A 131 -4.69 0.44 -9.03
N ASN A 132 -5.74 1.10 -9.52
CA ASN A 132 -6.82 0.52 -10.33
C ASN A 132 -6.83 1.21 -11.70
N PRO A 133 -6.58 0.51 -12.83
CA PRO A 133 -6.65 1.12 -14.16
C PRO A 133 -8.09 1.45 -14.60
N ASP A 134 -9.12 0.91 -13.93
CA ASP A 134 -10.50 0.91 -14.43
C ASP A 134 -11.45 1.89 -13.71
N ARG A 135 -10.95 2.77 -12.83
CA ARG A 135 -11.79 3.83 -12.23
C ARG A 135 -11.40 5.23 -12.68
N THR A 136 -11.60 5.49 -13.97
CA THR A 136 -11.92 6.83 -14.48
C THR A 136 -13.38 7.23 -14.24
N MET A 137 -14.22 6.38 -13.65
CA MET A 137 -15.61 6.72 -13.26
C MET A 137 -16.00 6.03 -11.95
N ALA A 138 -15.91 6.76 -10.83
CA ALA A 138 -16.76 6.65 -9.64
C ALA A 138 -16.16 7.54 -8.53
N ILE A 139 -16.10 8.84 -8.80
CA ILE A 139 -16.33 9.84 -7.76
C ILE A 139 -17.82 10.17 -7.91
N GLN A 140 -18.63 9.67 -7.00
CA GLN A 140 -19.92 10.24 -6.63
C GLN A 140 -19.90 10.40 -5.12
#